data_AF-A0A2U9QI83-F1
#
_entry.id   AF-A0A2U9QI83-F1
#
_cell.length_a   1.000
_cell.length_b   1.000
_cell.length_c   1.000
_cell.angle_alpha   90.00
_cell.angle_beta   90.00
_cell.angle_gamma   90.00
#
_symmetry.space_group_name_H-M   'P 1'
#
loop_
_entity.id
_entity.type
_entity.pdbx_description
1 polymer ?
#
loop_
_entity_poly.entity_id
_entity_poly.type
_entity_poly.pdbx_seq_one_letter_code
_entity_poly.pdbx_strand_id
1 'polypeptide(L)' 'MCAFANQGWTMTAIEEAAKRLRFLGTPLFRGLSDRPWPLVPWEGGMVRLGEELRLEGASVWYTVVGRRGVVLFALEPRL' A
#
# COMPACT_ATOMS: atom_id res chain seq x y z
N MET A 1 2.93 -1.11 -29.07
CA MET A 1 4.24 -0.57 -28.63
C MET A 1 3.96 0.21 -27.35
N CYS A 2 4.01 -0.46 -26.19
CA CYS A 2 3.62 0.13 -24.90
C CYS A 2 4.83 0.86 -24.31
N ALA A 3 4.65 2.12 -23.94
CA ALA A 3 5.69 2.99 -23.41
C ALA A 3 6.09 2.54 -22.00
N PHE A 4 7.27 1.93 -21.87
CA PHE A 4 7.98 1.77 -20.60
C PHE A 4 8.74 3.07 -20.30
N ALA A 5 8.04 4.12 -19.90
CA ALA A 5 8.69 5.34 -19.43
C ALA A 5 8.64 5.37 -17.88
N ASN A 6 9.83 5.38 -17.26
CA ASN A 6 10.08 5.84 -15.88
C ASN A 6 9.64 4.96 -14.67
N GLN A 7 9.98 3.67 -14.66
CA GLN A 7 9.78 2.80 -13.48
C GLN A 7 10.87 2.90 -12.38
N GLY A 8 11.90 3.73 -12.58
CA GLY A 8 13.01 3.85 -11.62
C GLY A 8 12.69 4.64 -10.36
N TRP A 9 11.84 5.67 -10.44
CA TRP A 9 11.59 6.58 -9.30
C TRP A 9 10.47 6.09 -8.38
N THR A 10 9.47 5.40 -8.92
CA THR A 10 8.31 4.90 -8.15
C THR A 10 8.70 3.75 -7.23
N MET A 11 9.60 2.86 -7.66
CA MET A 11 10.08 1.78 -6.82
C MET A 11 10.90 2.31 -5.64
N THR A 12 11.75 3.32 -5.88
CA THR A 12 12.49 4.01 -4.80
C THR A 12 11.56 4.69 -3.80
N ALA A 13 10.49 5.35 -4.26
CA ALA A 13 9.52 5.99 -3.36
C ALA A 13 8.78 5.00 -2.45
N ILE A 14 8.35 3.85 -3.00
CA ILE A 14 7.75 2.76 -2.20
C ILE A 14 8.76 2.23 -1.17
N GLU A 15 10.00 2.00 -1.58
CA GLU A 15 11.05 1.48 -0.69
C GLU A 15 11.36 2.45 0.44
N GLU A 16 11.46 3.76 0.16
CA GLU A 16 11.67 4.76 1.19
C GLU A 16 10.46 4.93 2.10
N ALA A 17 9.24 4.85 1.57
CA ALA A 17 8.03 4.78 2.38
C ALA A 17 8.05 3.56 3.31
N ALA A 18 8.40 2.38 2.79
CA ALA A 18 8.50 1.15 3.58
C ALA A 18 9.55 1.27 4.70
N LYS A 19 10.71 1.87 4.45
CA LYS A 19 11.73 2.13 5.48
C LYS A 19 11.22 3.05 6.58
N ARG A 20 10.54 4.14 6.21
CA ARG A 20 9.93 5.10 7.16
C ARG A 20 8.83 4.44 8.00
N LEU A 21 8.10 3.49 7.43
CA LEU A 21 6.95 2.82 8.06
C LEU A 21 7.30 1.50 8.74
N ARG A 22 8.58 1.15 8.89
CA ARG A 22 9.00 -0.11 9.55
C ARG A 22 8.43 -0.29 10.96
N PHE A 23 8.10 0.81 11.65
CA PHE A 23 7.51 0.79 12.98
C PHE A 23 6.08 0.22 12.99
N LEU A 24 5.39 0.20 11.84
CA LEU A 24 4.09 -0.46 11.65
C LEU A 24 4.23 -1.97 11.42
N GLY A 25 5.46 -2.48 11.26
CA GLY A 25 5.76 -3.88 10.96
C GLY A 25 5.99 -4.12 9.47
N THR A 26 5.67 -5.32 9.00
CA THR A 26 5.80 -5.71 7.59
C THR A 26 4.50 -5.42 6.84
N PRO A 27 4.53 -4.68 5.72
CA PRO A 27 3.34 -4.46 4.91
C PRO A 27 2.81 -5.78 4.35
N LEU A 28 1.49 -5.96 4.37
CA LEU A 28 0.84 -7.15 3.79
C LEU A 28 0.87 -7.15 2.27
N PHE A 29 0.97 -5.98 1.66
CA PHE A 29 1.00 -5.80 0.22
C PHE A 29 1.92 -4.63 -0.16
N ARG A 30 2.70 -4.80 -1.24
CA ARG A 30 3.54 -3.77 -1.86
C ARG A 30 3.33 -3.86 -3.37
N GLY A 31 2.70 -2.86 -3.98
CA GLY A 31 2.46 -2.85 -5.42
C GLY A 31 1.26 -2.01 -5.83
N LEU A 32 0.93 -2.00 -7.13
CA LEU A 32 -0.29 -1.37 -7.63
C LEU A 32 -1.48 -2.29 -7.42
N SER A 33 -2.54 -1.78 -6.81
CA SER A 33 -3.87 -2.40 -6.89
C SER A 33 -4.63 -1.74 -8.03
N ASP A 34 -5.01 -2.53 -9.05
CA ASP A 34 -5.91 -2.07 -10.12
C ASP A 34 -7.37 -1.91 -9.64
N ARG A 35 -7.64 -2.18 -8.36
CA ARG A 35 -8.99 -2.14 -7.78
C ARG A 35 -9.26 -0.76 -7.15
N PRO A 36 -10.52 -0.28 -7.19
CA PRO A 36 -10.90 1.01 -6.60
C PRO A 36 -10.75 1.08 -5.07
N TRP A 37 -10.49 -0.04 -4.41
CA TRP A 37 -10.21 -0.13 -2.98
C TRP A 37 -9.06 -1.12 -2.73
N PRO A 38 -8.14 -0.82 -1.79
CA PRO A 38 -7.09 -1.73 -1.38
C PRO A 38 -7.69 -2.97 -0.68
N LEU A 39 -7.60 -4.12 -1.32
CA LEU A 39 -7.98 -5.41 -0.75
C LEU A 39 -6.73 -6.25 -0.50
N VAL A 40 -6.51 -6.65 0.75
CA VAL A 40 -5.34 -7.44 1.15
C VAL A 40 -5.74 -8.79 1.73
N PRO A 41 -4.94 -9.85 1.51
CA PRO A 41 -5.17 -11.14 2.14
C PRO A 41 -4.83 -11.08 3.64
N TRP A 42 -5.75 -11.56 4.49
CA TRP A 42 -5.56 -11.63 5.94
C TRP A 42 -6.48 -12.69 6.57
N GLU A 43 -5.96 -13.50 7.49
CA GLU A 43 -6.68 -14.59 8.19
C GLU A 43 -7.50 -15.52 7.27
N GLY A 44 -6.95 -15.86 6.09
CA GLY A 44 -7.63 -16.75 5.14
C GLY A 44 -8.78 -16.10 4.34
N GLY A 45 -8.96 -14.79 4.47
CA GLY A 45 -9.92 -14.00 3.68
C GLY A 45 -9.28 -12.78 3.04
N MET A 46 -10.11 -11.99 2.36
CA MET A 46 -9.72 -10.68 1.83
C MET A 46 -10.37 -9.60 2.69
N VAL A 47 -9.60 -8.61 3.11
CA VAL A 47 -10.11 -7.46 3.85
C VAL A 47 -9.83 -6.16 3.13
N ARG A 48 -10.76 -5.21 3.27
CA ARG A 48 -10.66 -3.88 2.70
C ARG A 48 -9.99 -2.93 3.68
N LEU A 49 -9.01 -2.17 3.19
CA LEU A 49 -8.43 -1.08 3.96
C LEU A 49 -9.24 0.22 3.78
N GLY A 50 -9.30 1.02 4.85
CA GLY A 50 -10.24 2.13 4.96
C GLY A 50 -9.64 3.53 4.84
N GLU A 51 -8.44 3.74 5.38
CA GLU A 51 -7.79 5.05 5.47
C GLU A 51 -6.57 5.12 4.56
N GLU A 52 -6.37 6.26 3.90
CA GLU A 52 -5.23 6.53 3.02
C GLU A 52 -4.34 7.61 3.65
N LEU A 53 -3.06 7.30 3.86
CA LEU A 53 -2.02 8.28 4.12
C LEU A 53 -1.20 8.48 2.84
N ARG A 54 -1.13 9.72 2.37
CA ARG A 54 -0.41 10.08 1.16
C ARG A 54 1.02 10.50 1.50
N LEU A 55 1.98 9.84 0.87
CA LEU A 55 3.39 10.16 0.91
C LEU A 55 3.86 10.63 -0.46
N GLU A 56 5.04 11.24 -0.52
CA GLU A 56 5.66 11.61 -1.78
C GLU A 56 5.97 10.35 -2.61
N GLY A 57 5.26 10.18 -3.73
CA GLY A 57 5.41 9.03 -4.62
C GLY A 57 4.77 7.72 -4.16
N ALA A 58 4.07 7.69 -3.02
CA ALA A 58 3.41 6.49 -2.50
C ALA A 58 2.12 6.79 -1.72
N SER A 59 1.17 5.86 -1.77
CA SER A 59 0.00 5.82 -0.89
C SER A 59 0.13 4.66 0.09
N VAL A 60 -0.12 4.94 1.36
CA VAL A 60 -0.19 3.95 2.43
C VAL A 60 -1.66 3.79 2.79
N TRP A 61 -2.19 2.60 2.59
CA TRP A 61 -3.53 2.30 3.07
C TRP A 61 -3.43 1.61 4.41
N TYR A 62 -4.22 2.03 5.38
CA TYR A 62 -4.21 1.46 6.73
C TYR A 62 -5.63 1.41 7.34
N THR A 63 -5.78 0.64 8.43
CA THR A 63 -7.05 0.24 9.08
C THR A 63 -7.89 -0.75 8.27
N VAL A 64 -8.58 -1.66 8.96
CA VAL A 64 -9.53 -2.59 8.33
C VAL A 64 -10.96 -2.07 8.47
N VAL A 65 -11.67 -1.94 7.35
CA VAL A 65 -13.08 -1.51 7.36
C VAL A 65 -13.92 -2.52 8.17
N GLY A 66 -14.69 -2.03 9.13
CA GLY A 66 -15.57 -2.86 9.97
C GLY A 66 -14.88 -3.62 11.10
N ARG A 67 -13.56 -3.48 11.30
CA ARG A 67 -12.83 -4.06 12.45
C ARG A 67 -12.06 -2.97 13.20
N ARG A 68 -12.46 -2.69 14.44
CA ARG A 68 -11.77 -1.72 15.31
C ARG A 68 -10.51 -2.34 15.93
N GLY A 69 -9.45 -1.56 16.06
CA GLY A 69 -8.20 -1.96 16.72
C GLY A 69 -7.24 -2.80 15.87
N VAL A 70 -7.61 -3.14 14.63
CA VAL A 70 -6.74 -3.87 13.69
C VAL A 70 -6.09 -2.89 12.73
N VAL A 71 -4.76 -2.83 12.76
CA VAL A 71 -3.95 -2.03 11.82
C VAL A 71 -3.21 -2.98 10.89
N LEU A 72 -3.70 -3.08 9.67
CA LEU A 72 -2.99 -3.66 8.53
C LEU A 72 -2.61 -2.53 7.60
N PHE A 73 -1.53 -2.69 6.84
CA PHE A 73 -1.17 -1.68 5.86
C PHE A 73 -0.65 -2.25 4.54
N ALA A 74 -0.96 -1.49 3.47
CA ALA A 74 -0.53 -1.73 2.11
C ALA A 74 0.16 -0.49 1.55
N LEU A 75 1.16 -0.70 0.68
CA LEU A 75 1.89 0.34 0.01
C LEU A 75 1.68 0.28 -1.49
N GLU A 76 1.25 1.39 -2.07
CA GLU A 76 1.01 1.52 -3.50
C GLU A 76 1.84 2.69 -4.05
N PRO A 77 2.48 2.55 -5.23
CA PRO A 77 3.13 3.69 -5.87
C PRO A 77 2.06 4.66 -6.34
N ARG A 78 2.41 5.95 -6.29
CA ARG A 78 1.57 7.00 -6.81
C ARG A 78 2.23 7.58 -8.07
N LEU A 79 1.58 7.34 -9.21
CA LEU A 79 1.98 7.88 -10.52
C LEU A 79 1.50 9.33 -10.68
#